data_AF-A0A223P6M6-F1
#
_entry.id   AF-A0A223P6M6-F1
#
_cell.length_a   1.000
_cell.length_b   1.000
_cell.length_c   1.000
_cell.angle_alpha   90.00
_cell.angle_beta   90.00
_cell.angle_gamma   90.00
#
_symmetry.space_group_name_H-M   'P 1'
#
loop_
_entity.id
_entity.type
_entity.pdbx_description
1 polymer ?
#
loop_
_entity_poly.entity_id
_entity_poly.type
_entity_poly.pdbx_seq_one_letter_code
_entity_poly.pdbx_strand_id
1 'polypeptide(L)'
;MSVNDDTSNRSQLEQLAKELRKMHKQLIDHQSKNFGDVGNPFEHLQLVTMHPDFAWLRILSEFMVALDERLDDKEPIDDAAVTAFKQAVEGLIGPAEASQPEFRQKYLAVLHDSPDTTMVHGGLRLALGRLARPAKP
;
A
#
# COMPACT_ATOMS: atom_id res chain seq x y z
N MET A 1 -22.19 6.75 -15.02
CA MET A 1 -21.85 6.11 -13.74
C MET A 1 -22.97 6.38 -12.75
N SER A 2 -23.44 5.36 -12.02
CA SER A 2 -24.51 5.55 -11.03
C SER A 2 -23.93 5.96 -9.68
N VAL A 3 -24.70 6.67 -8.84
CA VAL A 3 -24.29 7.02 -7.45
C VAL A 3 -23.93 5.77 -6.63
N ASN A 4 -24.59 4.64 -6.89
CA ASN A 4 -24.26 3.35 -6.29
C ASN A 4 -22.89 2.80 -6.73
N ASP A 5 -22.47 3.06 -7.97
CA ASP A 5 -21.16 2.61 -8.48
C ASP A 5 -20.03 3.39 -7.81
N ASP A 6 -20.19 4.71 -7.68
CA ASP A 6 -19.24 5.59 -6.97
C ASP A 6 -19.10 5.21 -5.49
N THR A 7 -20.23 5.00 -4.80
CA THR A 7 -20.23 4.60 -3.38
C THR A 7 -19.52 3.26 -3.18
N SER A 8 -19.75 2.30 -4.09
CA SER A 8 -19.07 1.01 -4.05
C SER A 8 -17.56 1.15 -4.31
N ASN A 9 -17.18 1.92 -5.33
CA ASN A 9 -15.77 2.15 -5.69
C ASN A 9 -15.00 2.85 -4.56
N ARG A 10 -15.61 3.87 -3.94
CA ARG A 10 -15.04 4.55 -2.77
C ARG A 10 -14.81 3.59 -1.61
N SER A 11 -15.82 2.79 -1.26
CA SER A 11 -15.70 1.80 -0.18
C SER A 11 -14.59 0.76 -0.45
N GLN A 12 -14.42 0.34 -1.70
CA GLN A 12 -13.35 -0.58 -2.07
C GLN A 12 -11.96 0.08 -1.94
N LEU A 13 -11.81 1.34 -2.37
CA LEU A 13 -10.57 2.10 -2.24
C LEU A 13 -10.24 2.43 -0.78
N GLU A 14 -11.23 2.73 0.07
CA GLU A 14 -11.05 2.89 1.52
C GLU A 14 -10.52 1.58 2.16
N GLN A 15 -11.05 0.44 1.74
CA GLN A 15 -10.58 -0.86 2.20
C GLN A 15 -9.17 -1.16 1.71
N LEU A 16 -8.80 -0.74 0.50
CA LEU A 16 -7.42 -0.80 0.02
C LEU A 16 -6.49 0.09 0.87
N ALA A 17 -6.87 1.35 1.12
CA ALA A 17 -6.10 2.30 1.94
C ALA A 17 -5.85 1.75 3.36
N LYS A 18 -6.86 1.11 3.95
CA LYS A 18 -6.75 0.44 5.26
C LYS A 18 -5.71 -0.69 5.25
N GLU A 19 -5.72 -1.56 4.24
CA GLU A 19 -4.73 -2.66 4.18
C GLU A 19 -3.32 -2.15 3.83
N LEU A 20 -3.20 -1.08 3.03
CA LEU A 20 -1.92 -0.42 2.76
C LEU A 20 -1.32 0.20 4.03
N ARG A 21 -2.14 0.89 4.85
CA ARG A 21 -1.70 1.42 6.15
C ARG A 21 -1.17 0.34 7.08
N LYS A 22 -1.83 -0.83 7.13
CA LYS A 22 -1.35 -1.98 7.91
C LYS A 22 -0.01 -2.48 7.38
N MET A 23 0.11 -2.63 6.06
CA MET A 23 1.35 -3.08 5.42
C MET A 23 2.49 -2.10 5.69
N HIS A 24 2.29 -0.80 5.47
CA HIS A 24 3.29 0.22 5.73
C HIS A 24 3.77 0.22 7.18
N LYS A 25 2.83 0.11 8.14
CA LYS A 25 3.17 -0.02 9.55
C LYS A 25 4.03 -1.27 9.81
N GLN A 26 3.65 -2.43 9.28
CA GLN A 26 4.46 -3.65 9.46
C GLN A 26 5.86 -3.53 8.89
N LEU A 27 6.02 -2.89 7.73
CA LEU A 27 7.34 -2.68 7.14
C LEU A 27 8.19 -1.71 7.96
N ILE A 28 7.60 -0.64 8.51
CA ILE A 28 8.28 0.26 9.46
C ILE A 28 8.71 -0.51 10.70
N ASP A 29 7.80 -1.29 11.30
CA ASP A 29 8.08 -2.07 12.51
C ASP A 29 9.22 -3.08 12.28
N HIS A 30 9.23 -3.76 11.13
CA HIS A 30 10.31 -4.68 10.74
C HIS A 30 11.64 -3.94 10.51
N GLN A 31 11.63 -2.86 9.72
CA GLN A 31 12.83 -2.06 9.46
C GLN A 31 13.41 -1.47 10.75
N SER A 32 12.55 -1.06 11.69
CA SER A 32 12.95 -0.51 12.99
C SER A 32 13.65 -1.57 13.85
N LYS A 33 13.11 -2.80 13.89
CA LYS A 33 13.76 -3.93 14.58
C LYS A 33 15.14 -4.23 14.00
N ASN A 34 15.29 -4.17 12.67
CA ASN A 34 16.56 -4.42 12.01
C ASN A 34 17.57 -3.29 12.16
N PHE A 35 17.08 -2.04 12.26
CA PHE A 35 17.93 -0.87 12.49
C PHE A 35 18.50 -0.85 13.92
N GLY A 36 17.72 -1.31 14.90
CA GLY A 36 18.12 -1.41 16.30
C GLY A 36 17.54 -0.28 17.15
N ASP A 37 18.40 0.54 17.74
CA ASP A 37 17.95 1.66 18.57
C ASP A 37 17.32 2.77 17.70
N VAL A 38 16.04 3.01 17.90
CA VAL A 38 15.26 4.04 17.19
C VAL A 38 15.04 5.30 18.03
N GLY A 39 15.56 5.32 19.26
CA GLY A 39 15.41 6.45 20.18
C GLY A 39 13.97 6.69 20.61
N ASN A 40 13.65 7.96 20.86
CA ASN A 40 12.32 8.41 21.25
C ASN A 40 11.37 8.56 20.04
N PRO A 41 10.05 8.78 20.24
CA PRO A 41 9.09 8.86 19.14
C PRO A 41 9.40 9.93 18.07
N PHE A 42 9.98 11.07 18.46
CA PHE A 42 10.39 12.10 17.50
C PHE A 42 11.59 11.65 16.67
N GLU A 43 12.58 11.01 17.29
CA GLU A 43 13.75 10.44 16.60
C GLU A 43 13.33 9.32 15.65
N HIS A 44 12.40 8.44 16.07
CA HIS A 44 11.86 7.40 15.21
C HIS A 44 11.13 7.97 14.00
N LEU A 45 10.36 9.05 14.18
CA LEU A 45 9.73 9.76 13.06
C LEU A 45 10.80 10.34 12.10
N GLN A 46 11.87 10.92 12.62
CA GLN A 46 12.99 11.41 11.80
C GLN A 46 13.65 10.28 11.02
N LEU A 47 13.81 9.08 11.62
CA LEU A 47 14.33 7.92 10.90
C LEU A 47 13.44 7.54 9.72
N VAL A 48 12.14 7.31 9.97
CA VAL A 48 11.18 6.92 8.94
C VAL A 48 11.09 7.95 7.81
N THR A 49 11.17 9.24 8.14
CA THR A 49 10.99 10.33 7.17
C THR A 49 12.27 10.73 6.45
N MET A 50 13.45 10.62 7.09
CA MET A 50 14.70 11.23 6.57
C MET A 50 15.85 10.23 6.38
N HIS A 51 15.93 9.14 7.15
CA HIS A 51 17.09 8.25 7.12
C HIS A 51 17.14 7.39 5.84
N PRO A 52 18.31 7.22 5.20
CA PRO A 52 18.45 6.41 3.98
C PRO A 52 17.96 4.96 4.10
N ASP A 53 18.15 4.33 5.26
CA ASP A 53 17.71 2.94 5.49
C ASP A 53 16.19 2.77 5.44
N PHE A 54 15.44 3.84 5.70
CA PHE A 54 13.98 3.87 5.64
C PHE A 54 13.45 4.44 4.32
N ALA A 55 14.32 5.02 3.48
CA ALA A 55 13.91 5.74 2.27
C ALA A 55 13.08 4.89 1.30
N TRP A 56 13.34 3.57 1.26
CA TRP A 56 12.59 2.64 0.41
C TRP A 56 11.11 2.50 0.80
N LEU A 57 10.74 2.81 2.05
CA LEU A 57 9.35 2.76 2.53
C LEU A 57 8.51 3.95 2.07
N ARG A 58 9.16 5.05 1.66
CA ARG A 58 8.48 6.28 1.23
C ARG A 58 7.62 6.08 -0.01
N ILE A 59 8.01 5.18 -0.91
CA ILE A 59 7.22 4.80 -2.09
C ILE A 59 5.80 4.39 -1.70
N LEU A 60 5.65 3.64 -0.60
CA LEU A 60 4.35 3.21 -0.12
C LEU A 60 3.57 4.36 0.53
N SER A 61 4.25 5.27 1.23
CA SER A 61 3.65 6.48 1.79
C SER A 61 3.12 7.42 0.70
N GLU A 62 3.91 7.67 -0.34
CA GLU A 62 3.51 8.50 -1.49
C GLU A 62 2.26 7.92 -2.17
N PHE A 63 2.22 6.60 -2.35
CA PHE A 63 1.05 5.94 -2.90
C PHE A 63 -0.18 6.09 -2.00
N MET A 64 -0.02 5.94 -0.69
CA MET A 64 -1.10 6.14 0.28
C MET A 64 -1.63 7.57 0.26
N VAL A 65 -0.75 8.57 0.13
CA VAL A 65 -1.15 9.98 -0.02
C VAL A 65 -2.00 10.16 -1.28
N ALA A 66 -1.55 9.67 -2.44
CA ALA A 66 -2.33 9.79 -3.68
C ALA A 66 -3.71 9.10 -3.59
N LEU A 67 -3.80 7.98 -2.88
CA LEU A 67 -5.07 7.29 -2.63
C LEU A 67 -5.97 8.09 -1.68
N ASP A 68 -5.43 8.64 -0.60
CA ASP A 68 -6.18 9.45 0.36
C ASP A 68 -6.68 10.75 -0.31
N GLU A 69 -5.85 11.42 -1.11
CA GLU A 69 -6.25 12.59 -1.90
C GLU A 69 -7.41 12.27 -2.85
N ARG A 70 -7.36 11.11 -3.52
CA ARG A 70 -8.47 10.67 -4.38
C ARG A 70 -9.75 10.38 -3.59
N LEU A 71 -9.62 9.81 -2.40
CA LEU A 71 -10.74 9.51 -1.51
C LEU A 71 -11.36 10.77 -0.88
N ASP A 72 -10.59 11.85 -0.77
CA ASP A 72 -11.10 13.15 -0.29
C ASP A 72 -11.70 14.02 -1.41
N ASP A 73 -11.39 13.69 -2.66
CA ASP A 73 -11.98 14.34 -3.83
C ASP A 73 -13.50 14.08 -3.93
N LYS A 74 -14.23 15.14 -4.27
CA LYS A 74 -15.69 15.16 -4.47
C LYS A 74 -16.09 14.61 -5.83
N GLU A 75 -15.16 14.47 -6.77
CA GLU A 75 -15.44 13.87 -8.06
C GLU A 75 -15.75 12.36 -7.93
N PRO A 76 -16.74 11.83 -8.67
CA PRO A 76 -17.06 10.41 -8.64
C PRO A 76 -15.88 9.53 -9.04
N ILE A 77 -15.66 8.43 -8.32
CA ILE A 77 -14.62 7.43 -8.57
C ILE A 77 -15.14 6.41 -9.57
N ASP A 78 -14.54 6.38 -10.76
CA ASP A 78 -14.89 5.42 -11.82
C ASP A 78 -14.08 4.13 -11.76
N ASP A 79 -14.55 3.14 -12.53
CA ASP A 79 -13.93 1.82 -12.60
C ASP A 79 -12.51 1.89 -13.19
N ALA A 80 -12.22 2.93 -13.99
CA ALA A 80 -10.89 3.19 -14.53
C ALA A 80 -9.93 3.63 -13.42
N ALA A 81 -10.35 4.56 -12.54
CA ALA A 81 -9.59 4.98 -11.38
C ALA A 81 -9.32 3.81 -10.43
N VAL A 82 -10.35 3.00 -10.11
CA VAL A 82 -10.19 1.79 -9.28
C VAL A 82 -9.16 0.83 -9.89
N THR A 83 -9.25 0.61 -11.19
CA THR A 83 -8.31 -0.25 -11.93
C THR A 83 -6.89 0.29 -11.90
N ALA A 84 -6.71 1.61 -12.04
CA ALA A 84 -5.40 2.26 -11.98
C ALA A 84 -4.73 2.07 -10.60
N PHE A 85 -5.46 2.30 -9.51
CA PHE A 85 -4.93 2.05 -8.16
C PHE A 85 -4.59 0.57 -7.94
N LYS A 86 -5.44 -0.35 -8.40
CA LYS A 86 -5.17 -1.78 -8.32
C LYS A 86 -3.84 -2.14 -9.02
N GLN A 87 -3.70 -1.73 -10.29
CA GLN A 87 -2.51 -2.04 -11.09
C GLN A 87 -1.25 -1.44 -10.50
N ALA A 88 -1.32 -0.22 -9.96
CA ALA A 88 -0.18 0.42 -9.32
C ALA A 88 0.30 -0.36 -8.09
N VAL A 89 -0.62 -0.79 -7.21
CA VAL A 89 -0.23 -1.64 -6.06
C VAL A 89 0.25 -3.00 -6.52
N GLU A 90 -0.38 -3.63 -7.52
CA GLU A 90 0.08 -4.91 -8.06
C GLU A 90 1.48 -4.82 -8.68
N GLY A 91 1.83 -3.70 -9.30
CA GLY A 91 3.20 -3.43 -9.77
C GLY A 91 4.21 -3.31 -8.62
N LEU A 92 3.78 -2.86 -7.45
CA LEU A 92 4.63 -2.75 -6.25
C LEU A 92 4.75 -4.03 -5.42
N ILE A 93 3.66 -4.82 -5.29
CA ILE A 93 3.61 -6.00 -4.38
C ILE A 93 3.14 -7.32 -5.03
N GLY A 94 2.63 -7.29 -6.26
CA GLY A 94 2.12 -8.46 -6.99
C GLY A 94 3.19 -9.27 -7.74
N PRO A 95 2.80 -10.37 -8.41
CA PRO A 95 3.71 -11.26 -9.14
C PRO A 95 4.07 -10.77 -10.55
N ALA A 96 3.48 -9.66 -11.00
CA ALA A 96 3.79 -9.04 -12.28
C ALA A 96 5.18 -8.36 -12.27
N GLU A 97 5.58 -7.82 -13.42
CA GLU A 97 6.79 -7.01 -13.52
C GLU A 97 6.78 -5.88 -12.48
N ALA A 98 7.92 -5.72 -11.79
CA ALA A 98 8.03 -4.78 -10.69
C ALA A 98 8.13 -3.35 -11.23
N SER A 99 7.15 -2.50 -10.89
CA SER A 99 7.22 -1.07 -11.20
C SER A 99 8.34 -0.37 -10.43
N GLN A 100 8.73 -0.91 -9.27
CA GLN A 100 9.83 -0.44 -8.43
C GLN A 100 10.71 -1.63 -8.01
N PRO A 101 11.75 -1.98 -8.80
CA PRO A 101 12.56 -3.19 -8.56
C PRO A 101 13.28 -3.20 -7.20
N GLU A 102 13.82 -2.07 -6.76
CA GLU A 102 14.52 -1.98 -5.46
C GLU A 102 13.55 -2.16 -4.28
N PHE A 103 12.40 -1.49 -4.32
CA PHE A 103 11.33 -1.68 -3.34
C PHE A 103 10.91 -3.14 -3.29
N ARG A 104 10.67 -3.72 -4.47
CA ARG A 104 10.23 -5.11 -4.63
C ARG A 104 11.18 -6.10 -3.96
N GLN A 105 12.47 -5.95 -4.21
CA GLN A 105 13.49 -6.83 -3.67
C GLN A 105 13.47 -6.80 -2.13
N LYS A 106 13.47 -5.60 -1.53
CA LYS A 106 13.41 -5.43 -0.08
C LYS A 106 12.10 -5.97 0.49
N TYR A 107 10.97 -5.65 -0.15
CA TYR A 107 9.66 -6.13 0.23
C TYR A 107 9.59 -7.66 0.31
N LEU A 108 10.08 -8.36 -0.71
CA LEU A 108 10.12 -9.82 -0.74
C LEU A 108 11.05 -10.40 0.34
N ALA A 109 12.18 -9.75 0.62
CA ALA A 109 13.06 -10.14 1.71
C ALA A 109 12.36 -10.04 3.08
N VAL A 110 11.59 -8.97 3.32
CA VAL A 110 10.79 -8.84 4.54
C VAL A 110 9.71 -9.93 4.65
N LEU A 111 9.02 -10.25 3.55
CA LEU A 111 8.01 -11.33 3.56
C LEU A 111 8.62 -12.69 3.94
N HIS A 112 9.80 -12.99 3.41
CA HIS A 112 10.50 -14.24 3.72
C HIS A 112 10.93 -14.32 5.20
N ASP A 113 11.31 -13.18 5.79
CA ASP A 113 11.83 -13.09 7.15
C ASP A 113 10.74 -12.94 8.23
N SER A 114 9.57 -12.41 7.87
CA SER A 114 8.50 -12.06 8.82
C SER A 114 7.16 -12.74 8.48
N PRO A 115 6.76 -13.79 9.24
CA PRO A 115 5.45 -14.41 9.11
C PRO A 115 4.29 -13.43 9.32
N ASP A 116 4.43 -12.50 10.27
CA ASP A 116 3.43 -11.46 10.53
C ASP A 116 3.23 -10.56 9.30
N THR A 117 4.32 -10.13 8.66
CA THR A 117 4.25 -9.33 7.43
C THR A 117 3.63 -10.13 6.28
N THR A 118 3.93 -11.43 6.19
CA THR A 118 3.29 -12.33 5.21
C THR A 118 1.77 -12.44 5.42
N MET A 119 1.29 -12.48 6.66
CA MET A 119 -0.16 -12.45 6.92
C MET A 119 -0.80 -11.13 6.46
N VAL A 120 -0.15 -10.00 6.73
CA VAL A 120 -0.64 -8.68 6.27
C VAL A 120 -0.58 -8.56 4.74
N HIS A 121 0.42 -9.16 4.10
CA HIS A 121 0.48 -9.28 2.63
C HIS A 121 -0.73 -10.03 2.08
N GLY A 122 -1.11 -11.15 2.71
CA GLY A 122 -2.33 -11.88 2.36
C GLY A 122 -3.59 -11.02 2.43
N GLY A 123 -3.74 -10.23 3.51
CA GLY A 123 -4.85 -9.27 3.65
C GLY A 123 -4.90 -8.23 2.54
N LEU A 124 -3.74 -7.66 2.19
CA LEU A 124 -3.62 -6.69 1.10
C LEU A 124 -3.93 -7.32 -0.28
N ARG A 125 -3.46 -8.55 -0.54
CA ARG A 125 -3.78 -9.30 -1.76
C ARG A 125 -5.28 -9.60 -1.87
N LEU A 126 -5.95 -9.91 -0.76
CA LEU A 126 -7.40 -10.12 -0.73
C LEU A 126 -8.17 -8.83 -1.04
N ALA A 127 -7.73 -7.68 -0.50
CA ALA A 127 -8.33 -6.39 -0.83
C ALA A 127 -8.19 -6.07 -2.34
N LEU A 128 -7.01 -6.29 -2.92
CA LEU A 128 -6.77 -6.12 -4.37
C LEU A 128 -7.65 -7.04 -5.23
N GLY A 129 -7.84 -8.29 -4.79
CA GLY A 129 -8.73 -9.24 -5.48
C GLY A 129 -10.18 -8.77 -5.54
N ARG A 130 -10.65 -8.04 -4.52
CA ARG A 130 -12.01 -7.49 -4.45
C ARG A 130 -12.23 -6.26 -5.32
N LEU A 131 -11.16 -5.61 -5.79
CA LEU A 131 -11.24 -4.49 -6.75
C LEU A 131 -11.57 -4.97 -8.17
N ALA A 132 -11.50 -6.27 -8.45
CA ALA A 132 -11.88 -6.81 -9.74
C ALA A 132 -13.40 -6.73 -9.92
N ARG A 133 -13.88 -5.74 -10.68
CA ARG A 133 -15.17 -5.84 -11.35
C ARG A 133 -14.95 -6.61 -12.67
N PRO A 134 -15.67 -7.71 -12.95
CA PRO A 134 -15.63 -8.30 -14.28
C PRO A 134 -16.05 -7.24 -15.29
N ALA A 135 -15.33 -7.14 -16.41
CA ALA A 135 -15.71 -6.27 -17.51
C ALA A 135 -17.17 -6.56 -17.87
N LYS A 136 -18.02 -5.53 -17.82
CA LYS A 136 -19.39 -5.66 -18.31
C LYS A 136 -19.30 -5.93 -19.82
N PRO A 137 -19.89 -7.02 -20.33
CA PRO A 137 -19.93 -7.28 -21.77
C PRO A 137 -20.71 -6.20 -22.52
#